data_AF-A0A662IX54-F1
#
_entry.id   AF-A0A662IX54-F1
#
_cell.length_a   1.000
_cell.length_b   1.000
_cell.length_c   1.000
_cell.angle_alpha   90.00
_cell.angle_beta   90.00
_cell.angle_gamma   90.00
#
_symmetry.space_group_name_H-M   'P 1'
#
loop_
_entity.id
_entity.type
_entity.pdbx_description
1 polymer ?
#
loop_
_entity_poly.entity_id
_entity_poly.type
_entity_poly.pdbx_seq_one_letter_code
_entity_poly.pdbx_strand_id
1 'polypeptide(L)'
;MPEPIIHFAVVLTSLTLLGVDLKRSLAASAISTTPDLDILLHIHRSMSHSLIFPLATIPVLYGLSRNRKVRGTTLLIMVAAYCSHIILDFFTGYTPLFWPLHSNSFWLLVQVDIHVSSIPTFTFTLKLLEKVAVEAYTPFVEAEGVVLSSEGFVVATLLIALSLYRQRGFFKGRP
;
A
#
# COMPACT_ATOMS: atom_id res chain seq x y z
N MET A 1 -9.72 0.22 -5.52
CA MET A 1 -8.74 0.95 -4.69
C MET A 1 -9.09 0.62 -3.27
N PRO A 2 -8.16 0.06 -2.49
CA PRO A 2 -8.33 -0.07 -1.06
C PRO A 2 -8.50 1.34 -0.49
N GLU A 3 -9.24 1.44 0.59
CA GLU A 3 -9.44 2.74 1.24
C GLU A 3 -8.12 3.25 1.83
N PRO A 4 -7.87 4.57 1.85
CA PRO A 4 -6.68 5.16 2.47
C PRO A 4 -6.41 4.64 3.89
N ILE A 5 -7.47 4.35 4.66
CA ILE A 5 -7.36 3.79 6.00
C ILE A 5 -6.75 2.37 6.02
N ILE A 6 -7.00 1.56 4.98
CA ILE A 6 -6.48 0.20 4.86
C ILE A 6 -4.99 0.26 4.54
N HIS A 7 -4.57 1.15 3.62
CA HIS A 7 -3.16 1.39 3.34
C HIS A 7 -2.37 1.81 4.58
N PHE A 8 -2.98 2.64 5.43
CA PHE A 8 -2.40 3.03 6.72
C PHE A 8 -2.32 1.84 7.68
N ALA A 9 -3.44 1.15 7.91
CA ALA A 9 -3.55 0.10 8.93
C ALA A 9 -2.67 -1.12 8.62
N VAL A 10 -2.59 -1.53 7.35
CA VAL A 10 -1.75 -2.65 6.91
C VAL A 10 -0.28 -2.36 7.18
N VAL A 11 0.21 -1.16 6.85
CA VAL A 11 1.62 -0.79 7.08
C VAL A 11 1.92 -0.67 8.56
N LEU A 12 1.06 -0.02 9.34
CA LEU A 12 1.25 0.15 10.78
C LEU A 12 1.39 -1.21 11.46
N THR A 13 0.49 -2.14 11.12
CA THR A 13 0.44 -3.47 11.70
C THR A 13 1.63 -4.30 11.28
N SER A 14 1.94 -4.33 9.98
CA SER A 14 3.08 -5.09 9.47
C SER A 14 4.39 -4.66 10.13
N LEU A 15 4.64 -3.35 10.20
CA LEU A 15 5.89 -2.83 10.78
C LEU A 15 5.96 -3.04 12.30
N THR A 16 4.86 -2.81 13.03
CA THR A 16 4.85 -3.04 14.49
C THR A 16 5.01 -4.52 14.85
N LEU A 17 4.43 -5.44 14.06
CA LEU A 17 4.63 -6.88 14.23
C LEU A 17 6.08 -7.30 13.96
N LEU A 18 6.72 -6.68 12.97
CA LEU A 18 8.15 -6.86 12.66
C LEU A 18 9.10 -6.21 13.68
N GLY A 19 8.57 -5.59 14.75
CA GLY A 19 9.37 -5.01 15.82
C GLY A 19 9.93 -3.62 15.52
N VAL A 20 9.45 -2.96 14.47
CA VAL A 20 9.74 -1.54 14.23
C VAL A 20 9.04 -0.70 15.31
N ASP A 21 9.74 0.31 15.83
CA ASP A 21 9.18 1.17 16.86
C ASP A 21 7.95 1.94 16.35
N LEU A 22 7.00 2.19 17.25
CA LEU A 22 5.73 2.80 16.90
C LEU A 22 5.89 4.14 16.16
N LYS A 23 6.89 4.95 16.52
CA LYS A 23 7.11 6.25 15.88
C LYS A 23 7.48 6.09 14.41
N ARG A 24 8.42 5.18 14.09
CA ARG A 24 8.77 4.87 12.70
C ARG A 24 7.63 4.22 11.95
N SER A 25 6.89 3.30 12.59
CA SER A 25 5.74 2.65 11.95
C SER A 25 4.63 3.64 11.62
N LEU A 26 4.30 4.58 12.52
CA LEU A 26 3.33 5.65 12.25
C LEU A 26 3.77 6.56 11.10
N ALA A 27 5.04 6.98 11.09
CA ALA A 27 5.58 7.80 10.01
C ALA A 27 5.53 7.07 8.66
N ALA A 28 5.90 5.79 8.62
CA ALA A 28 5.83 4.97 7.43
C ALA A 28 4.38 4.76 6.95
N SER A 29 3.43 4.58 7.88
CA SER A 29 2.01 4.42 7.57
C SER A 29 1.39 5.71 7.02
N ALA A 30 1.85 6.88 7.49
CA ALA A 30 1.46 8.14 6.87
C ALA A 30 2.01 8.23 5.44
N ILE A 31 3.28 7.86 5.23
CA ILE A 31 3.91 7.86 3.90
C ILE A 31 3.17 6.92 2.94
N SER A 32 2.72 5.75 3.39
CA SER A 32 1.99 4.82 2.51
C SER A 32 0.69 5.41 1.98
N THR A 33 0.05 6.36 2.67
CA THR A 33 -1.17 7.02 2.17
C THR A 33 -0.92 8.21 1.24
N THR A 34 0.33 8.66 1.10
CA THR A 34 0.64 9.83 0.26
C THR A 34 0.36 9.69 -1.23
N PRO A 35 0.43 8.49 -1.87
CA PRO A 35 0.09 8.36 -3.28
C PRO A 35 -1.32 8.85 -3.61
N ASP A 36 -2.30 8.59 -2.76
CA ASP A 36 -3.71 8.98 -2.97
C ASP A 36 -3.96 10.48 -2.84
N LEU A 37 -3.03 11.24 -2.27
CA LEU A 37 -3.15 12.70 -2.19
C LEU A 37 -3.03 13.36 -3.56
N ASP A 38 -2.61 12.62 -4.59
CA ASP A 38 -2.63 13.07 -5.98
C ASP A 38 -4.03 13.45 -6.47
N ILE A 39 -5.09 12.88 -5.88
CA ILE A 39 -6.48 13.23 -6.17
C ILE A 39 -6.75 14.73 -5.97
N LEU A 40 -6.06 15.39 -5.04
CA LEU A 40 -6.18 16.83 -4.80
C LEU A 40 -5.61 17.67 -5.96
N LEU A 41 -4.77 17.05 -6.79
CA LEU A 41 -4.19 17.63 -8.00
C LEU A 41 -5.01 17.32 -9.25
N HIS A 42 -6.21 16.74 -9.10
CA HIS A 42 -7.08 16.31 -10.20
C HIS A 42 -6.43 15.25 -11.11
N ILE A 43 -5.43 14.53 -10.58
CA ILE A 43 -4.75 13.44 -11.26
C ILE A 43 -4.72 12.28 -10.28
N HIS A 44 -5.25 11.13 -10.66
CA HIS A 44 -5.20 9.96 -9.80
C HIS A 44 -4.74 8.76 -10.62
N ARG A 45 -3.90 7.90 -10.04
CA ARG A 45 -3.29 6.74 -10.72
C ARG A 45 -2.43 7.11 -11.93
N SER A 46 -1.43 7.97 -11.67
CA SER A 46 -0.37 8.33 -12.62
C SER A 46 1.04 8.01 -12.06
N MET A 47 1.88 9.02 -11.87
CA MET A 47 3.24 8.96 -11.34
C MET A 47 3.31 8.41 -9.91
N SER A 48 2.39 8.84 -9.05
CA SER A 48 2.24 8.42 -7.64
C SER A 48 2.03 6.91 -7.47
N HIS A 49 1.44 6.26 -8.48
CA HIS A 49 1.07 4.85 -8.45
C HIS A 49 2.01 3.96 -9.29
N SER A 50 3.18 4.50 -9.67
CA SER A 50 4.23 3.76 -10.36
C SER A 50 5.34 3.36 -9.39
N LEU A 51 5.79 2.11 -9.48
CA LEU A 51 6.89 1.58 -8.66
C LEU A 51 8.24 2.21 -9.02
N ILE A 52 8.37 2.79 -10.22
CA ILE A 52 9.63 3.30 -10.72
C ILE A 52 10.16 4.43 -9.84
N PHE A 53 9.29 5.38 -9.47
CA PHE A 53 9.69 6.56 -8.72
C PHE A 53 10.16 6.25 -7.29
N PRO A 54 9.41 5.55 -6.43
CA PRO A 54 9.88 5.22 -5.09
C PRO A 54 11.16 4.37 -5.13
N LEU A 55 11.28 3.43 -6.08
CA LEU A 55 12.49 2.62 -6.22
C LEU A 55 13.69 3.43 -6.71
N ALA A 56 13.50 4.39 -7.63
CA ALA A 56 14.54 5.29 -8.09
C ALA A 56 15.07 6.22 -6.99
N THR A 57 14.32 6.43 -5.90
CA THR A 57 14.83 7.19 -4.75
C THR A 57 15.86 6.42 -3.91
N ILE A 58 15.89 5.09 -3.99
CA ILE A 58 16.77 4.26 -3.13
C ILE A 58 18.26 4.64 -3.30
N PRO A 59 18.84 4.71 -4.52
CA PRO A 59 20.25 5.04 -4.69
C PRO A 59 20.58 6.47 -4.24
N VAL A 60 19.68 7.43 -4.53
CA VAL A 60 19.84 8.84 -4.16
C VAL A 60 19.85 9.01 -2.65
N LEU A 61 18.86 8.41 -1.97
CA LEU A 61 18.73 8.48 -0.52
C LEU A 61 19.84 7.71 0.19
N TYR A 62 20.30 6.59 -0.39
CA TYR A 62 21.45 5.84 0.11
C TYR A 62 22.75 6.65 -0.01
N GLY A 63 22.97 7.34 -1.13
CA GLY A 63 24.14 8.20 -1.35
C GLY A 63 24.24 9.41 -0.41
N LEU A 64 23.09 9.99 -0.03
CA LEU A 64 23.01 11.16 0.87
C LEU A 64 23.14 10.79 2.37
N SER A 65 23.08 9.50 2.72
CA SER A 65 23.11 9.04 4.10
C SER A 65 24.55 9.05 4.68
N ARG A 66 24.95 10.16 5.34
CA ARG A 66 26.21 10.26 6.12
C ARG A 66 26.36 9.23 7.25
N ASN A 67 25.25 8.68 7.78
CA ASN A 67 25.26 7.73 8.90
C ASN A 67 24.64 6.39 8.46
N ARG A 68 25.48 5.56 7.81
CA ARG A 68 25.06 4.51 6.85
C ARG A 68 24.09 3.45 7.37
N LYS A 69 24.15 3.07 8.65
CA LYS A 69 23.34 1.94 9.17
C LYS A 69 21.90 2.34 9.52
N VAL A 70 21.71 3.29 10.43
CA VAL A 70 20.36 3.59 10.97
C VAL A 70 19.49 4.37 9.98
N ARG A 71 20.10 5.28 9.20
CA ARG A 71 19.37 6.05 8.18
C ARG A 71 18.99 5.18 6.98
N GLY A 72 19.88 4.31 6.54
CA GLY A 72 19.59 3.34 5.46
C GLY A 72 18.36 2.49 5.76
N THR A 73 18.28 1.89 6.96
CA THR A 73 17.12 1.07 7.35
C THR A 73 15.82 1.89 7.41
N THR A 74 15.86 3.10 7.94
CA THR A 74 14.66 3.95 8.03
C THR A 74 14.15 4.33 6.64
N LEU A 75 15.05 4.67 5.72
CA LEU A 75 14.69 5.02 4.34
C LEU A 75 14.09 3.84 3.60
N LEU A 76 14.67 2.64 3.74
CA LEU A 76 14.12 1.41 3.15
C LEU A 76 12.72 1.10 3.69
N ILE A 77 12.46 1.34 4.97
CA ILE A 77 11.10 1.20 5.55
C ILE A 77 10.13 2.17 4.88
N MET A 78 10.52 3.43 4.66
CA MET A 78 9.63 4.41 4.02
C MET A 78 9.35 4.08 2.54
N VAL A 79 10.37 3.64 1.80
CA VAL A 79 10.20 3.19 0.41
C VAL A 79 9.33 1.93 0.36
N ALA A 80 9.56 0.96 1.24
CA ALA A 80 8.73 -0.24 1.31
C ALA A 80 7.27 0.10 1.67
N ALA A 81 7.05 1.05 2.57
CA ALA A 81 5.71 1.53 2.91
C ALA A 81 5.02 2.20 1.71
N TYR A 82 5.71 3.05 0.95
CA TYR A 82 5.18 3.63 -0.28
C TYR A 82 4.86 2.54 -1.32
N CYS A 83 5.78 1.59 -1.54
CA CYS A 83 5.55 0.49 -2.47
C CYS A 83 4.38 -0.41 -2.04
N SER A 84 4.14 -0.57 -0.74
CA SER A 84 3.00 -1.36 -0.25
C SER A 84 1.66 -0.78 -0.70
N HIS A 85 1.56 0.56 -0.83
CA HIS A 85 0.39 1.22 -1.40
C HIS A 85 0.12 0.72 -2.81
N ILE A 86 1.13 0.86 -3.67
CA ILE A 86 1.06 0.50 -5.09
C ILE A 86 0.76 -1.00 -5.26
N ILE A 87 1.35 -1.85 -4.42
CA ILE A 87 1.09 -3.29 -4.43
C ILE A 87 -0.35 -3.59 -4.04
N LEU A 88 -0.89 -2.98 -2.97
CA LEU A 88 -2.29 -3.19 -2.57
C LEU A 88 -3.24 -2.73 -3.68
N ASP A 89 -2.92 -1.61 -4.33
CA ASP A 89 -3.68 -1.09 -5.45
C ASP A 89 -3.69 -2.07 -6.64
N PHE A 90 -2.54 -2.67 -6.96
CA PHE A 90 -2.40 -3.69 -8.01
C PHE A 90 -3.26 -4.94 -7.81
N PHE A 91 -3.65 -5.29 -6.58
CA PHE A 91 -4.57 -6.41 -6.31
C PHE A 91 -6.04 -6.01 -6.29
N THR A 92 -6.35 -4.71 -6.28
CA THR A 92 -7.74 -4.21 -6.12
C THR A 92 -8.20 -3.30 -7.25
N GLY A 93 -7.37 -3.10 -8.27
CA GLY A 93 -7.73 -2.41 -9.49
C GLY A 93 -6.54 -2.24 -10.44
N TYR A 94 -6.80 -1.56 -11.55
CA TYR A 94 -5.78 -1.25 -12.52
C TYR A 94 -4.81 -0.18 -12.01
N THR A 95 -3.53 -0.53 -11.97
CA THR A 95 -2.46 0.31 -11.43
C THR A 95 -1.33 0.45 -12.45
N PRO A 96 -0.88 1.68 -12.77
CA PRO A 96 0.18 1.93 -13.76
C PRO A 96 1.59 1.64 -13.18
N LEU A 97 1.85 0.37 -12.84
CA LEU A 97 3.05 -0.07 -12.12
C LEU A 97 4.38 0.42 -12.72
N PHE A 98 4.45 0.49 -14.05
CA PHE A 98 5.67 0.80 -14.80
C PHE A 98 5.59 2.11 -15.57
N TRP A 99 4.63 2.98 -15.29
CA TRP A 99 4.57 4.28 -15.95
C TRP A 99 5.76 5.15 -15.53
N PRO A 100 6.45 5.88 -16.44
CA PRO A 100 6.13 6.09 -17.85
C PRO A 100 6.83 5.11 -18.81
N LEU A 101 7.56 4.11 -18.31
CA LEU A 101 8.25 3.12 -19.14
C LEU A 101 7.28 2.16 -19.86
N HIS A 102 6.06 2.02 -19.35
CA HIS A 102 4.99 1.24 -19.96
C HIS A 102 3.67 2.01 -19.92
N SER A 103 2.88 1.92 -21.00
CA SER A 103 1.61 2.64 -21.16
C SER A 103 0.39 1.89 -20.61
N ASN A 104 0.55 0.64 -20.16
CA ASN A 104 -0.57 -0.13 -19.58
C ASN A 104 -0.56 -0.08 -18.06
N SER A 105 -1.77 -0.08 -17.50
CA SER A 105 -2.05 -0.40 -16.11
C SER A 105 -2.40 -1.89 -15.98
N PHE A 106 -2.01 -2.47 -14.85
CA PHE A 106 -2.17 -3.88 -14.56
C PHE A 106 -3.04 -4.11 -13.33
N TRP A 107 -3.79 -5.20 -13.30
CA TRP A 107 -4.55 -5.66 -12.14
C TRP A 107 -4.38 -7.18 -11.99
N LEU A 108 -3.84 -7.62 -10.85
CA LEU A 108 -3.74 -9.04 -10.52
C LEU A 108 -4.97 -9.49 -9.73
N LEU A 109 -5.85 -10.23 -10.41
CA LEU A 109 -7.02 -10.86 -9.81
C LEU A 109 -6.60 -12.21 -9.20
N VAL A 110 -6.76 -12.32 -7.88
CA VAL A 110 -6.62 -13.57 -7.13
C VAL A 110 -7.95 -13.84 -6.44
N GLN A 111 -8.61 -14.93 -6.81
CA GLN A 111 -9.94 -15.27 -6.31
C GLN A 111 -10.04 -16.76 -6.00
N VAL A 112 -10.70 -17.08 -4.89
CA VAL A 112 -11.10 -18.45 -4.54
C VAL A 112 -12.61 -18.44 -4.38
N ASP A 113 -13.31 -19.06 -5.33
CA ASP A 113 -14.76 -19.20 -5.29
C ASP A 113 -15.12 -20.54 -4.65
N ILE A 114 -16.15 -20.53 -3.81
CA ILE A 114 -16.75 -21.74 -3.26
C ILE A 114 -18.15 -21.91 -3.83
N HIS A 115 -18.42 -23.08 -4.40
CA HIS A 115 -19.77 -23.48 -4.76
C HIS A 115 -20.24 -24.55 -3.77
N VAL A 116 -21.16 -24.16 -2.89
CA VAL A 116 -21.69 -25.04 -1.84
C VAL A 116 -22.88 -25.81 -2.41
N SER A 117 -22.67 -27.10 -2.66
CA SER A 117 -23.71 -28.08 -3.02
C SER A 117 -23.64 -29.28 -2.06
N SER A 118 -24.21 -30.43 -2.42
CA SER A 118 -24.02 -31.68 -1.65
C SER A 118 -22.54 -32.07 -1.49
N ILE A 119 -21.69 -31.64 -2.42
CA ILE A 119 -20.23 -31.70 -2.28
C ILE A 119 -19.70 -30.28 -2.54
N PRO A 120 -19.01 -29.64 -1.58
CA PRO A 120 -18.45 -28.32 -1.79
C PRO A 120 -17.32 -28.39 -2.82
N THR A 121 -17.32 -27.47 -3.78
CA THR A 121 -16.24 -27.32 -4.76
C THR A 121 -15.58 -25.95 -4.64
N PHE A 122 -14.27 -25.91 -4.86
CA PHE A 122 -13.46 -24.70 -4.80
C PHE A 122 -12.83 -24.44 -6.17
N THR A 123 -12.91 -23.19 -6.64
CA THR A 123 -12.28 -22.76 -7.89
C THR A 123 -11.28 -21.66 -7.59
N PHE A 124 -10.01 -21.90 -7.90
CA PHE A 124 -8.96 -20.89 -7.80
C PHE A 124 -8.76 -20.20 -9.14
N THR A 125 -8.82 -18.87 -9.14
CA THR A 125 -8.61 -18.01 -10.31
C THR A 125 -7.42 -17.08 -10.05
N LEU A 126 -6.43 -17.14 -10.94
CA LEU A 126 -5.30 -16.20 -11.01
C LEU A 126 -5.26 -15.59 -12.41
N LYS A 127 -5.52 -14.28 -12.53
CA LYS A 127 -5.51 -13.57 -13.82
C LYS A 127 -4.76 -12.26 -13.72
N LEU A 128 -3.91 -11.97 -14.70
CA LEU A 128 -3.35 -10.63 -14.91
C LEU A 128 -4.19 -9.93 -15.97
N LEU A 129 -4.86 -8.84 -15.57
CA LEU A 129 -5.65 -8.01 -16.47
C LEU A 129 -4.86 -6.76 -16.83
N GLU A 130 -4.99 -6.31 -18.06
CA GLU A 130 -4.28 -5.13 -18.58
C GLU A 130 -5.26 -4.17 -19.25
N LYS A 131 -5.00 -2.87 -19.11
CA LYS A 131 -5.69 -1.82 -19.87
C LYS A 131 -4.72 -0.66 -20.14
N VAL A 132 -5.00 0.15 -21.16
CA VAL A 132 -4.25 1.38 -21.39
C VAL A 132 -4.44 2.33 -20.21
N ALA A 133 -3.35 2.91 -19.70
CA ALA A 133 -3.33 3.79 -18.52
C ALA A 133 -3.81 5.21 -18.86
N VAL A 134 -5.02 5.36 -19.41
CA VAL A 134 -5.58 6.67 -19.83
C VAL A 134 -5.63 7.68 -18.67
N GLU A 135 -5.92 7.18 -17.46
CA GLU A 135 -5.93 7.92 -16.19
C GLU A 135 -4.56 8.59 -15.90
N ALA A 136 -3.45 8.01 -16.39
CA ALA A 136 -2.12 8.56 -16.19
C ALA A 136 -1.83 9.81 -17.05
N TYR A 137 -2.66 10.09 -18.06
CA TYR A 137 -2.41 11.16 -19.03
C TYR A 137 -3.46 12.27 -19.00
N THR A 138 -4.62 12.03 -18.38
CA THR A 138 -5.76 12.97 -18.43
C THR A 138 -6.23 13.31 -17.02
N PRO A 139 -6.16 14.59 -16.62
CA PRO A 139 -6.77 15.04 -15.37
C PRO A 139 -8.28 14.79 -15.40
N PHE A 140 -8.85 14.40 -14.26
CA PHE A 140 -10.29 14.25 -14.12
C PHE A 140 -10.94 15.60 -13.74
N VAL A 141 -12.23 15.74 -14.05
CA VAL A 141 -13.04 16.91 -13.63
C VAL A 141 -13.75 16.62 -12.31
N GLU A 142 -14.24 15.39 -12.16
CA GLU A 142 -14.91 14.89 -10.96
C GLU A 142 -14.31 13.52 -10.60
N ALA A 143 -14.15 13.27 -9.31
CA ALA A 143 -13.75 11.97 -8.79
C ALA A 143 -14.62 11.60 -7.59
N GLU A 144 -15.15 10.38 -7.64
CA GLU A 144 -15.89 9.78 -6.54
C GLU A 144 -15.09 8.59 -6.00
N GLY A 145 -14.99 8.51 -4.67
CA GLY A 145 -14.24 7.46 -4.00
C GLY A 145 -14.69 7.30 -2.55
N VAL A 146 -14.59 6.07 -2.05
CA VAL A 146 -14.89 5.74 -0.65
C VAL A 146 -13.61 5.83 0.16
N VAL A 147 -13.62 6.62 1.24
CA VAL A 147 -12.41 6.85 2.07
C VAL A 147 -12.27 5.83 3.22
N LEU A 148 -13.26 4.98 3.51
CA LEU A 148 -14.29 5.26 4.51
C LEU A 148 -15.46 4.25 4.56
N SER A 149 -15.31 2.95 4.27
CA SER A 149 -16.43 1.98 4.33
C SER A 149 -16.61 1.33 5.70
N SER A 150 -17.76 0.69 5.92
CA SER A 150 -18.04 -0.12 7.12
C SER A 150 -17.07 -1.29 7.27
N GLU A 151 -16.82 -2.01 6.19
CA GLU A 151 -15.91 -3.16 6.14
C GLU A 151 -14.47 -2.70 6.37
N GLY A 152 -14.08 -1.63 5.68
CA GLY A 152 -12.77 -1.00 5.83
C GLY A 152 -12.53 -0.51 7.25
N PHE A 153 -13.54 0.11 7.88
CA PHE A 153 -13.48 0.53 9.28
C PHE A 153 -13.21 -0.62 10.25
N VAL A 154 -13.95 -1.73 10.10
CA VAL A 154 -13.78 -2.90 10.99
C VAL A 154 -12.39 -3.51 10.80
N VAL A 155 -11.96 -3.74 9.55
CA VAL A 155 -10.64 -4.30 9.25
C VAL A 155 -9.52 -3.41 9.77
N ALA A 156 -9.56 -2.11 9.49
CA ALA A 156 -8.56 -1.16 9.96
C ALA A 156 -8.50 -1.10 11.49
N THR A 157 -9.65 -1.09 12.17
CA THR A 157 -9.72 -1.06 13.63
C THR A 157 -9.07 -2.30 14.25
N LEU A 158 -9.35 -3.49 13.70
CA LEU A 158 -8.75 -4.74 14.18
C LEU A 158 -7.22 -4.75 14.01
N LEU A 159 -6.73 -4.31 12.86
CA LEU A 159 -5.30 -4.21 12.54
C LEU A 159 -4.58 -3.20 13.47
N ILE A 160 -5.16 -2.01 13.65
CA ILE A 160 -4.62 -0.98 14.55
C ILE A 160 -4.64 -1.48 16.00
N ALA A 161 -5.70 -2.12 16.45
CA ALA A 161 -5.79 -2.69 17.80
C ALA A 161 -4.69 -3.74 18.04
N LEU A 162 -4.44 -4.63 17.06
CA LEU A 162 -3.35 -5.61 17.11
C LEU A 162 -1.98 -4.93 17.23
N SER A 163 -1.75 -3.86 16.47
CA SER A 163 -0.54 -3.04 16.54
C SER A 163 -0.31 -2.48 17.94
N LEU A 164 -1.34 -1.88 18.53
CA LEU A 164 -1.27 -1.29 19.87
C LEU A 164 -1.05 -2.34 20.96
N TYR A 165 -1.68 -3.52 20.83
CA TYR A 165 -1.46 -4.65 21.74
C TYR A 165 0.00 -5.12 21.71
N ARG A 166 0.57 -5.31 20.50
CA ARG A 166 1.97 -5.72 20.33
C ARG A 166 2.96 -4.75 20.98
N GLN A 167 2.70 -3.44 20.86
CA GLN A 167 3.53 -2.41 21.47
C GLN A 167 3.43 -2.44 23.01
N ARG A 168 2.23 -2.63 23.58
CA ARG A 168 2.06 -2.82 25.04
C ARG A 168 2.85 -4.01 25.58
N GLY A 169 2.87 -5.12 24.85
CA GLY A 169 3.68 -6.30 25.21
C GLY A 169 5.19 -6.04 25.18
N PHE A 170 5.65 -5.20 24.25
CA PHE A 170 7.06 -4.77 24.17
C PHE A 170 7.49 -3.88 25.34
N PHE A 171 6.59 -3.02 25.85
CA PHE A 171 6.85 -2.21 27.05
C PHE A 171 6.87 -3.03 28.35
N LYS A 172 6.21 -4.20 28.40
CA LYS A 172 6.25 -5.11 29.56
C LYS A 172 7.47 -6.05 29.58
N GLY A 173 8.22 -6.14 28.48
CA GLY A 173 9.31 -7.11 28.30
C GLY A 173 10.72 -6.52 28.33
N ARG A 174 10.91 -5.28 28.79
CA ARG A 174 12.25 -4.73 29.03
C ARG A 174 12.58 -4.84 30.53
N PRO A 175 13.68 -5.53 30.92
CA PRO A 175 14.19 -5.47 32.28
C PRO A 175 14.62 -4.04 32.66
#